data_AF-A0A7X7KAC3-F1
#
_entry.id   AF-A0A7X7KAC3-F1
#
_cell.length_a   1.000
_cell.length_b   1.000
_cell.length_c   1.000
_cell.angle_alpha   90.00
_cell.angle_beta   90.00
_cell.angle_gamma   90.00
#
_symmetry.space_group_name_H-M   'P 1'
#
loop_
_entity.id
_entity.type
_entity.pdbx_description
1 polymer ?
#
loop_
_entity_poly.entity_id
_entity_poly.type
_entity_poly.pdbx_seq_one_letter_code
_entity_poly.pdbx_strand_id
1 'polypeptide(L)'
;LKAALGPLGLTAPFVPTGELDGVFREAYVSAAVQSATITVAEKGTVAAAVTQLDLRAGSAPPEPDAVLRLDRPFDFQIVEVDTMLPLFVGHVADPSQGR
;
A
#
# COMPACT_ATOMS: atom_id res chain seq x y z
N LEU A 1 -13.99 -8.86 -2.24
CA LEU A 1 -13.87 -8.93 -0.77
C LEU A 1 -14.61 -10.08 -0.11
N LYS A 2 -15.86 -10.41 -0.49
CA LYS A 2 -16.66 -11.50 0.14
C LYS A 2 -15.89 -12.81 0.36
N ALA A 3 -15.17 -13.29 -0.65
CA ALA A 3 -14.36 -14.52 -0.56
C ALA A 3 -13.18 -14.44 0.43
N ALA A 4 -12.58 -13.25 0.61
CA ALA A 4 -11.48 -13.03 1.53
C ALA A 4 -11.95 -12.79 2.97
N LEU A 5 -13.13 -12.19 3.15
CA LEU A 5 -13.68 -11.83 4.47
C LEU A 5 -14.30 -13.03 5.20
N GLY A 6 -14.85 -14.01 4.48
CA GLY A 6 -15.43 -15.21 5.08
C GLY A 6 -14.44 -16.01 5.95
N PRO A 7 -13.24 -16.34 5.46
CA PRO A 7 -12.18 -16.97 6.26
C PRO A 7 -11.71 -16.15 7.47
N LEU A 8 -11.90 -14.83 7.45
CA LEU A 8 -11.60 -13.93 8.58
C LEU A 8 -12.74 -13.87 9.61
N GLY A 9 -13.83 -14.63 9.42
CA GLY A 9 -14.96 -14.73 10.33
C GLY A 9 -16.15 -13.81 10.01
N LEU A 10 -16.04 -12.96 8.99
CA LEU A 10 -17.14 -12.06 8.61
C LEU A 10 -18.06 -12.74 7.59
N THR A 11 -19.09 -13.43 8.09
CA THR A 11 -20.05 -14.19 7.27
C THR A 11 -21.48 -13.68 7.37
N ALA A 12 -21.92 -13.22 8.55
CA ALA A 12 -23.31 -12.85 8.82
C ALA A 12 -23.88 -11.78 7.87
N PRO A 13 -23.16 -10.68 7.51
CA PRO A 13 -23.70 -9.68 6.58
C PRO A 13 -23.94 -10.21 5.16
N PHE A 14 -23.36 -11.35 4.78
CA PHE A 14 -23.40 -11.89 3.42
C PHE A 14 -24.53 -12.90 3.17
N VAL A 15 -25.42 -13.10 4.15
CA VAL A 15 -26.59 -13.99 4.12
C VAL A 15 -27.83 -13.25 4.64
N PRO A 16 -29.05 -13.63 4.23
CA PRO A 16 -30.29 -12.96 4.66
C PRO A 16 -30.72 -13.42 6.06
N THR A 17 -29.94 -13.09 7.09
CA THR A 17 -30.23 -13.43 8.50
C THR A 17 -30.90 -12.29 9.28
N GLY A 18 -31.10 -11.12 8.66
CA GLY A 18 -31.63 -9.92 9.32
C GLY A 18 -30.58 -9.07 10.04
N GLU A 19 -29.28 -9.41 9.93
CA GLU A 19 -28.18 -8.65 10.55
C GLU A 19 -28.16 -7.17 10.15
N LEU A 20 -28.68 -6.85 8.96
CA LEU A 20 -28.71 -5.49 8.42
C LEU A 20 -30.08 -4.80 8.54
N ASP A 21 -31.01 -5.36 9.32
CA ASP A 21 -32.37 -4.81 9.46
C ASP A 21 -32.39 -3.38 10.01
N GLY A 22 -31.37 -2.99 10.79
CA GLY A 22 -31.17 -1.61 11.27
C GLY A 22 -30.85 -0.60 10.16
N VAL A 23 -30.46 -1.07 8.97
CA VAL A 23 -30.26 -0.25 7.76
C VAL A 23 -31.48 -0.38 6.85
N PHE A 24 -31.82 -1.61 6.47
CA PHE A 24 -33.00 -1.96 5.69
C PHE A 24 -33.46 -3.37 6.04
N ARG A 25 -34.78 -3.55 6.18
CA ARG A 25 -35.38 -4.85 6.49
C ARG A 25 -35.02 -5.90 5.43
N GLU A 26 -34.60 -7.07 5.92
CA GLU A 26 -34.22 -8.24 5.12
C GLU A 26 -33.05 -7.99 4.14
N ALA A 27 -32.27 -6.94 4.37
CA ALA A 27 -31.10 -6.65 3.56
C ALA A 27 -29.92 -7.60 3.86
N TYR A 28 -29.12 -7.86 2.84
CA TYR A 28 -27.85 -8.57 2.95
C TYR A 28 -26.86 -8.07 1.88
N VAL A 29 -25.56 -8.23 2.14
CA VAL A 29 -24.49 -7.86 1.21
C VAL A 29 -24.36 -8.92 0.13
N SER A 30 -24.80 -8.57 -1.09
CA SER A 30 -24.63 -9.43 -2.26
C SER A 30 -23.20 -9.45 -2.77
N ALA A 31 -22.52 -8.29 -2.78
CA ALA A 31 -21.14 -8.12 -3.23
C ALA A 31 -20.41 -7.04 -2.42
N ALA A 32 -19.09 -7.22 -2.28
CA ALA A 32 -18.19 -6.23 -1.68
C ALA A 32 -16.92 -6.14 -2.54
N VAL A 33 -16.69 -4.95 -3.09
CA VAL A 33 -15.62 -4.64 -4.06
C VAL A 33 -14.76 -3.53 -3.48
N GLN A 34 -13.44 -3.68 -3.60
CA GLN A 34 -12.46 -2.65 -3.26
C GLN A 34 -11.45 -2.58 -4.40
N SER A 35 -11.09 -1.36 -4.78
CA SER A 35 -10.06 -1.07 -5.77
C SER A 35 -9.17 0.04 -5.22
N ALA A 36 -7.86 -0.11 -5.43
CA ALA A 36 -6.86 0.87 -5.05
C ALA A 36 -5.80 0.93 -6.14
N THR A 37 -5.30 2.13 -6.43
CA THR A 37 -4.22 2.35 -7.41
C THR A 37 -3.14 3.17 -6.74
N ILE A 38 -1.90 2.72 -6.88
CA ILE A 38 -0.71 3.38 -6.34
C ILE A 38 0.21 3.65 -7.51
N THR A 39 0.62 4.90 -7.65
CA THR A 39 1.56 5.35 -8.67
C THR A 39 2.82 5.84 -8.00
N VAL A 40 3.96 5.28 -8.41
CA VAL A 40 5.28 5.67 -7.92
C VAL A 40 6.00 6.40 -9.05
N ALA A 41 6.51 7.61 -8.78
CA ALA A 41 7.26 8.39 -9.74
C ALA A 41 8.45 9.09 -9.05
N GLU A 42 9.45 9.50 -9.82
CA GLU A 42 10.71 10.08 -9.32
C GLU A 42 10.51 11.39 -8.55
N LYS A 43 9.55 12.20 -9.03
CA LYS A 43 9.05 13.39 -8.35
C LYS A 43 7.84 13.10 -7.45
N GLY A 44 7.56 11.84 -7.13
CA GLY A 44 6.25 11.26 -6.77
C GLY A 44 5.30 11.97 -5.80
N THR A 45 5.02 11.43 -4.61
CA THR A 45 5.77 10.37 -3.88
C THR A 45 7.28 10.60 -4.06
N VAL A 46 7.63 11.88 -3.98
CA VAL A 46 8.84 12.57 -4.46
C VAL A 46 9.98 12.17 -3.59
N ALA A 47 11.12 11.85 -4.21
CA ALA A 47 12.42 11.72 -3.57
C ALA A 47 12.57 12.65 -2.36
N ALA A 48 12.23 12.14 -1.17
CA ALA A 48 12.42 12.85 0.07
C ALA A 48 13.91 12.77 0.37
N ALA A 49 14.60 13.87 0.05
CA ALA A 49 16.01 14.16 0.27
C ALA A 49 17.01 13.38 -0.60
N VAL A 50 17.19 13.82 -1.84
CA VAL A 50 18.54 13.84 -2.43
C VAL A 50 19.23 15.09 -1.90
N THR A 51 19.93 14.97 -0.76
CA THR A 51 20.84 16.03 -0.31
C THR A 51 22.13 15.90 -1.10
N GLN A 52 22.20 16.45 -2.31
CA GLN A 52 23.46 16.52 -3.04
C GLN A 52 24.28 17.71 -2.50
N LEU A 53 25.29 17.41 -1.68
CA LEU A 53 26.29 18.39 -1.24
C LEU A 53 27.38 18.50 -2.31
N ASP A 54 27.22 19.45 -3.25
CA ASP A 54 28.29 19.79 -4.20
C ASP A 54 29.38 20.63 -3.50
N LEU A 55 30.30 19.95 -2.83
CA LEU A 55 31.52 20.57 -2.33
C LEU A 55 32.54 20.66 -3.47
N ARG A 56 32.68 21.85 -4.08
CA ARG A 56 33.84 22.16 -4.94
C ARG A 56 35.06 22.49 -4.09
N ALA A 57 35.58 21.48 -3.40
CA ALA A 57 36.92 21.51 -2.81
C ALA A 57 37.44 20.08 -2.59
N GLY A 58 38.19 19.56 -3.57
CA GLY A 58 39.37 18.72 -3.30
C GLY A 58 39.24 17.23 -2.98
N SER A 59 38.07 16.60 -2.99
CA SER A 59 38.00 15.13 -2.83
C SER A 59 36.78 14.51 -3.52
N ALA A 60 36.93 13.27 -4.00
CA ALA A 60 35.85 12.49 -4.57
C ALA A 60 34.66 12.40 -3.59
N PRO A 61 33.40 12.34 -4.08
CA PRO A 61 32.25 12.12 -3.22
C PRO A 61 32.47 10.86 -2.37
N PRO A 62 32.07 10.87 -1.08
CA PRO A 62 32.08 9.65 -0.29
C PRO A 62 31.22 8.58 -0.98
N GLU A 63 31.69 7.34 -1.00
CA GLU A 63 30.85 6.22 -1.44
C GLU A 63 29.62 6.14 -0.53
N PRO A 64 28.43 5.81 -1.07
CA PRO A 64 27.25 5.66 -0.24
C PRO A 64 27.43 4.52 0.75
N ASP A 65 27.05 4.74 2.01
CA ASP A 65 27.15 3.74 3.09
C ASP A 65 26.34 2.46 2.79
N ALA A 66 25.31 2.57 1.94
CA ALA A 66 24.50 1.45 1.49
C ALA A 66 23.83 1.72 0.13
N VAL A 67 23.59 0.65 -0.63
CA VAL A 67 22.82 0.68 -1.90
C VAL A 67 21.61 -0.23 -1.77
N LEU A 68 20.41 0.33 -1.89
CA LEU A 68 19.16 -0.42 -1.96
C LEU A 68 18.72 -0.56 -3.42
N ARG A 69 18.53 -1.80 -3.89
CA ARG A 69 18.00 -2.11 -5.23
C ARG A 69 16.67 -2.82 -5.07
N LEU A 70 15.61 -2.24 -5.62
CA LEU A 70 14.25 -2.79 -5.66
C LEU A 70 13.96 -3.41 -7.04
N ASP A 71 14.87 -4.25 -7.52
CA ASP A 71 14.86 -4.89 -8.84
C ASP A 71 14.32 -6.34 -8.82
N ARG A 72 13.66 -6.72 -7.73
CA ARG A 72 13.03 -8.03 -7.49
C ARG A 72 11.78 -7.85 -6.62
N PRO A 73 10.92 -8.86 -6.45
CA PRO A 73 9.67 -8.71 -5.70
C PRO A 73 9.89 -8.15 -4.28
N PHE A 74 9.01 -7.24 -3.85
CA PHE A 74 9.10 -6.61 -2.53
C PHE A 74 7.72 -6.26 -1.96
N ASP A 75 7.63 -6.23 -0.64
CA ASP A 75 6.47 -5.71 0.07
C ASP A 75 6.68 -4.23 0.41
N PHE A 76 5.59 -3.46 0.47
CA PHE A 76 5.63 -2.06 0.87
C PHE A 76 4.41 -1.69 1.71
N GLN A 77 4.56 -0.62 2.48
CA GLN A 77 3.48 -0.01 3.24
C GLN A 77 3.54 1.51 3.11
N ILE A 78 2.37 2.14 2.96
CA ILE A 78 2.21 3.58 3.08
C ILE A 78 1.59 3.81 4.46
N VAL A 79 2.33 4.44 5.36
CA VAL A 79 1.94 4.63 6.76
C VAL A 79 1.82 6.11 7.10
N GLU A 80 0.89 6.43 7.98
CA GLU A 80 0.90 7.70 8.71
C GLU A 80 1.95 7.60 9.82
N VAL A 81 2.86 8.57 9.93
CA VAL A 81 4.12 8.42 10.68
C VAL A 81 3.92 8.54 12.19
N ASP A 82 2.97 9.36 12.66
CA ASP A 82 2.79 9.60 14.09
C ASP A 82 2.10 8.42 14.80
N THR A 83 1.13 7.79 14.13
CA THR A 83 0.37 6.66 14.65
C THR A 83 0.83 5.30 14.13
N MET A 84 1.71 5.30 13.12
CA MET A 84 2.12 4.12 12.37
C MET A 84 0.94 3.38 11.72
N LEU A 85 -0.18 4.06 11.47
CA LEU A 85 -1.36 3.48 10.84
C LEU A 85 -1.06 3.13 9.37
N PRO A 86 -1.16 1.85 8.96
CA PRO A 86 -1.00 1.49 7.56
C PRO A 86 -2.24 1.94 6.77
N LEU A 87 -2.03 2.88 5.84
CA LEU A 87 -3.05 3.34 4.89
C LEU A 87 -3.15 2.38 3.70
N PHE A 88 -2.00 1.89 3.25
CA PHE A 88 -1.90 0.87 2.20
C PHE A 88 -0.83 -0.15 2.54
N VAL A 89 -1.11 -1.42 2.24
CA VAL A 89 -0.16 -2.53 2.31
C VAL A 89 -0.22 -3.23 0.97
N GLY A 90 0.93 -3.52 0.38
CA GLY A 90 0.97 -4.13 -0.94
C GLY A 90 2.23 -4.91 -1.21
N HIS A 91 2.16 -5.71 -2.26
CA HIS A 91 3.24 -6.52 -2.78
C HIS A 91 3.45 -6.18 -4.25
N VAL A 92 4.69 -5.83 -4.61
CA VAL A 92 5.11 -5.68 -6.01
C VAL A 92 5.71 -7.01 -6.44
N ALA A 93 4.94 -7.79 -7.19
CA ALA A 93 5.35 -9.12 -7.67
C ALA A 93 6.34 -9.04 -8.84
N ASP A 94 6.26 -8.00 -9.68
CA ASP A 94 7.19 -7.77 -10.78
C ASP A 94 7.42 -6.26 -10.94
N PRO A 95 8.58 -5.73 -10.51
CA PRO A 95 8.88 -4.30 -10.60
C PRO A 95 9.12 -3.81 -12.04
N SER A 96 9.26 -4.71 -13.02
CA SER A 96 9.43 -4.33 -14.44
C SER A 96 8.13 -3.96 -15.14
N GLN A 97 6.97 -4.29 -14.54
CA GLN A 97 5.64 -4.04 -15.12
C GLN A 97 5.04 -2.69 -14.71
N GLY A 98 5.77 -1.89 -13.92
CA GLY A 98 5.34 -0.56 -13.52
C GLY A 98 5.35 0.41 -14.71
N ARG A 99 4.18 0.96 -15.05
CA ARG A 99 4.02 2.08 -15.99
C ARG A 99 3.45 3.29 -15.27
#